data_AF-A0A838EMK6-F1
#
_entry.id   AF-A0A838EMK6-F1
#
_cell.length_a   1.000
_cell.length_b   1.000
_cell.length_c   1.000
_cell.angle_alpha   90.00
_cell.angle_beta   90.00
_cell.angle_gamma   90.00
#
_symmetry.space_group_name_H-M   'P 1'
#
loop_
_entity.id
_entity.type
_entity.pdbx_description
1 polymer ?
#
loop_
_entity_poly.entity_id
_entity_poly.type
_entity_poly.pdbx_seq_one_letter_code
_entity_poly.pdbx_strand_id
1 'polypeptide(L)'
;MSSNIPRPVIEFVERVTVHVPDSAMLMADRATQFLYRVTDGRVGGQQLHYSMLVLNAIGRKSGEPRPHALLYFRDGENLVVCASNNGSPKLPSWYLNIQAQPRVWVQHGRIKREVIAETVTDETERARLWQRLLQVRPNFAEYQKSTTRVFPMVVLKPLPGEEGKLTSLERRSRMSKYIFDPDVIQEISRKHLGEQPLEEMFANIAADLAEAYPGAIDPSKPWIFNNAGGVMLQMKLYHASLTEYIMIWGTPIGSEGHTGRHLAEFHDIVLDGEAWYYTEGQLTRDVYTPGDYVFVGKGESAGMHYPDHVWMIEYARGSMPALFPFGLADGLFSTLDYKTLGQTLMIYFSLLMKSLSRGQKLIMGTTVGLSLMMLAMRGASGKRRGRRK
;
A
#
# COMPACT_ATOMS: atom_id res chain seq x y z
N MET A 1 2.54 2.73 -31.18
CA MET A 1 2.13 4.14 -31.37
C MET A 1 2.26 4.82 -30.02
N SER A 2 3.40 5.51 -29.86
CA SER A 2 3.83 6.19 -28.65
C SER A 2 3.09 7.51 -28.52
N SER A 3 2.45 7.78 -27.37
CA SER A 3 2.10 9.14 -27.00
C SER A 3 3.35 9.83 -26.46
N ASN A 4 4.22 10.25 -27.38
CA ASN A 4 5.38 11.09 -27.10
C ASN A 4 4.87 12.47 -26.66
N ILE A 5 4.79 12.70 -25.36
CA ILE A 5 4.80 14.07 -24.84
C ILE A 5 6.25 14.55 -24.96
N PRO A 6 6.54 15.63 -25.71
CA PRO A 6 7.91 16.11 -25.90
C PRO A 6 8.54 16.50 -24.56
N ARG A 7 9.81 16.14 -24.33
CA ARG A 7 10.62 16.50 -23.14
C ARG A 7 10.52 17.99 -22.72
N PRO A 8 10.40 18.98 -23.64
CA PRO A 8 10.15 20.37 -23.29
C PRO A 8 8.84 20.63 -22.54
N VAL A 9 7.82 19.79 -22.69
CA VAL A 9 6.51 19.92 -22.01
C VAL A 9 6.61 19.40 -20.57
N ILE A 10 7.38 18.34 -20.32
CA ILE A 10 7.67 17.85 -18.96
C ILE A 10 8.55 18.87 -18.23
N GLU A 11 9.60 19.37 -18.88
CA GLU A 11 10.43 20.46 -18.32
C GLU A 11 9.63 21.76 -18.14
N PHE A 12 8.61 22.02 -18.96
CA PHE A 12 7.71 23.15 -18.76
C PHE A 12 6.79 22.93 -17.54
N VAL A 13 6.27 21.72 -17.32
CA VAL A 13 5.47 21.42 -16.12
C VAL A 13 6.32 21.43 -14.84
N GLU A 14 7.61 21.06 -14.93
CA GLU A 14 8.56 21.09 -13.81
C GLU A 14 9.18 22.47 -13.56
N ARG A 15 9.40 23.30 -14.60
CA ARG A 15 9.92 24.68 -14.47
C ARG A 15 8.86 25.73 -14.23
N VAL A 16 7.59 25.44 -14.50
CA VAL A 16 6.54 26.36 -14.13
C VAL A 16 6.25 26.10 -12.65
N THR A 17 6.94 26.87 -11.80
CA THR A 17 6.42 27.26 -10.50
C THR A 17 5.11 28.01 -10.79
N VAL A 18 4.02 27.28 -11.08
CA VAL A 18 2.71 27.89 -11.18
C VAL A 18 2.46 28.35 -9.77
N HIS A 19 2.59 29.65 -9.53
CA HIS A 19 2.00 30.26 -8.37
C HIS A 19 0.50 29.99 -8.49
N VAL A 20 0.05 28.87 -7.91
CA VAL A 20 -1.36 28.53 -7.84
C VAL A 20 -1.96 29.59 -6.93
N PRO A 21 -2.83 30.47 -7.46
CA PRO A 21 -3.39 31.53 -6.64
C PRO A 21 -4.07 30.95 -5.42
N ASP A 22 -4.00 31.62 -4.27
CA ASP A 22 -4.63 31.16 -3.02
C ASP A 22 -6.11 30.79 -3.23
N SER A 23 -6.81 31.50 -4.12
CA SER A 23 -8.19 31.22 -4.51
C SER A 23 -8.38 29.84 -5.15
N ALA A 24 -7.47 29.41 -6.03
CA ALA A 24 -7.53 28.10 -6.67
C ALA A 24 -7.25 26.98 -5.66
N MET A 25 -6.33 27.19 -4.72
CA MET A 25 -6.07 26.22 -3.65
C MET A 25 -7.25 26.10 -2.69
N LEU A 26 -7.86 27.23 -2.31
CA LEU A 26 -9.09 27.26 -1.50
C LEU A 26 -10.27 26.58 -2.21
N MET A 27 -10.37 26.73 -3.54
CA MET A 27 -11.37 25.99 -4.33
C MET A 27 -11.09 24.49 -4.33
N ALA A 28 -9.84 24.06 -4.47
CA ALA A 28 -9.47 22.64 -4.39
C ALA A 28 -9.76 22.04 -3.01
N ASP A 29 -9.42 22.77 -1.93
CA ASP A 29 -9.76 22.39 -0.55
C ASP A 29 -11.28 22.22 -0.38
N ARG A 30 -12.06 23.22 -0.80
CA ARG A 30 -13.54 23.15 -0.76
C ARG A 30 -14.11 22.03 -1.61
N ALA A 31 -13.54 21.76 -2.79
CA ALA A 31 -13.96 20.67 -3.66
C ALA A 31 -13.69 19.31 -2.99
N THR A 32 -12.51 19.12 -2.40
CA THR A 32 -12.16 17.91 -1.65
C THR A 32 -13.10 17.72 -0.46
N GLN A 33 -13.33 18.77 0.34
CA GLN A 33 -14.29 18.74 1.46
C GLN A 33 -15.70 18.38 0.99
N PHE A 34 -16.15 18.97 -0.13
CA PHE A 34 -17.44 18.68 -0.72
C PHE A 34 -17.55 17.22 -1.15
N LEU A 35 -16.55 16.71 -1.88
CA LEU A 35 -16.50 15.32 -2.34
C LEU A 35 -16.49 14.34 -1.17
N TYR A 36 -15.68 14.60 -0.14
CA TYR A 36 -15.67 13.81 1.08
C TYR A 36 -17.05 13.78 1.76
N ARG A 37 -17.72 14.94 1.85
CA ARG A 37 -19.05 15.07 2.46
C ARG A 37 -20.14 14.34 1.67
N VAL A 38 -20.21 14.52 0.34
CA VAL A 38 -21.30 13.97 -0.48
C VAL A 38 -21.10 12.50 -0.83
N THR A 39 -19.86 12.02 -0.83
CA THR A 39 -19.54 10.63 -1.17
C THR A 39 -19.18 9.77 0.03
N ASP A 40 -19.24 10.35 1.24
CA ASP A 40 -18.77 9.73 2.48
C ASP A 40 -17.32 9.22 2.36
N GLY A 41 -16.46 10.02 1.73
CA GLY A 41 -15.05 9.72 1.50
C GLY A 41 -14.75 8.62 0.49
N ARG A 42 -15.71 8.25 -0.37
CA ARG A 42 -15.47 7.38 -1.54
C ARG A 42 -14.61 8.07 -2.60
N VAL A 43 -14.75 9.38 -2.72
CA VAL A 43 -14.07 10.23 -3.71
C VAL A 43 -13.46 11.43 -3.00
N GLY A 44 -12.32 11.91 -3.49
CA GLY A 44 -11.59 13.05 -2.93
C GLY A 44 -10.40 12.67 -2.05
N GLY A 45 -10.21 11.38 -1.73
CA GLY A 45 -9.07 10.89 -0.94
C GLY A 45 -7.71 11.00 -1.63
N GLN A 46 -7.69 11.31 -2.93
CA GLN A 46 -6.50 11.60 -3.70
C GLN A 46 -6.64 12.92 -4.45
N GLN A 47 -5.62 13.77 -4.38
CA GLN A 47 -5.49 15.00 -5.16
C GLN A 47 -4.12 15.01 -5.83
N LEU A 48 -4.08 14.99 -7.17
CA LEU A 48 -2.82 14.94 -7.95
C LEU A 48 -1.87 13.84 -7.43
N HIS A 49 -2.40 12.63 -7.19
CA HIS A 49 -1.70 11.48 -6.61
C HIS A 49 -1.35 11.55 -5.11
N TYR A 50 -1.63 12.66 -4.42
CA TYR A 50 -1.37 12.78 -2.98
C TYR A 50 -2.56 12.36 -2.13
N SER A 51 -2.29 11.65 -1.04
CA SER A 51 -3.30 11.26 -0.05
C SER A 51 -3.79 12.46 0.74
N MET A 52 -5.11 12.65 0.75
CA MET A 52 -5.79 13.75 1.42
C MET A 52 -6.67 13.24 2.55
N LEU A 53 -6.63 13.89 3.71
CA LEU A 53 -7.59 13.73 4.80
C LEU A 53 -8.37 15.04 5.01
N VAL A 54 -9.53 14.96 5.65
CA VAL A 54 -10.27 16.13 6.13
C VAL A 54 -10.12 16.21 7.65
N LEU A 55 -9.48 17.28 8.14
CA LEU A 55 -9.35 17.60 9.56
C LEU A 55 -10.44 18.61 9.94
N ASN A 56 -11.27 18.26 10.90
CA ASN A 56 -12.31 19.12 11.49
C ASN A 56 -11.80 19.67 12.82
N ALA A 57 -11.27 20.89 12.79
CA ALA A 57 -10.84 21.61 13.99
C ALA A 57 -11.96 22.55 14.49
N ILE A 58 -12.04 22.78 15.79
CA ILE A 58 -12.92 23.80 16.34
C ILE A 58 -12.28 25.18 16.16
N GLY A 59 -12.98 26.10 15.49
CA GLY A 59 -12.47 27.44 15.25
C GLY A 59 -12.26 28.20 16.55
N ARG A 60 -11.00 28.47 16.93
CA ARG A 60 -10.66 29.05 18.25
C ARG A 60 -11.34 30.39 18.59
N LYS A 61 -11.75 31.13 17.56
CA LYS A 61 -12.48 32.41 17.72
C LYS A 61 -13.99 32.25 17.60
N SER A 62 -14.46 31.28 16.82
CA SER A 62 -15.87 31.14 16.48
C SER A 62 -16.60 30.04 17.24
N GLY A 63 -15.89 29.08 17.86
CA GLY A 63 -16.49 27.87 18.44
C GLY A 63 -17.02 26.86 17.43
N GLU A 64 -17.24 27.27 16.17
CA GLU A 64 -17.76 26.40 15.11
C GLU A 64 -16.75 25.38 14.55
N PRO A 65 -17.19 24.17 14.14
CA PRO A 65 -16.38 23.21 13.38
C PRO A 65 -15.89 23.78 12.05
N ARG A 66 -14.60 23.60 11.75
CA ARG A 66 -13.93 24.04 10.53
C ARG A 66 -13.26 22.85 9.84
N PRO A 67 -13.83 22.32 8.74
CA PRO A 67 -13.17 21.30 7.93
C PRO A 67 -12.00 21.91 7.13
N HIS A 68 -10.93 21.16 7.01
CA HIS A 68 -9.74 21.48 6.23
C HIS A 68 -9.23 20.21 5.53
N ALA A 69 -9.12 20.20 4.20
CA ALA A 69 -8.48 19.13 3.47
C ALA A 69 -6.97 19.32 3.51
N LEU A 70 -6.26 18.32 4.03
CA LEU A 70 -4.83 18.35 4.25
C LEU A 70 -4.19 17.14 3.60
N LEU A 71 -3.04 17.36 2.97
CA LEU A 71 -2.15 16.26 2.62
C LEU A 71 -1.65 15.62 3.91
N TYR A 72 -1.62 14.29 3.93
CA TYR A 72 -1.07 13.52 5.03
C TYR A 72 -0.24 12.34 4.54
N PHE A 73 0.57 11.80 5.44
CA PHE A 73 1.19 10.50 5.29
C PHE A 73 1.08 9.71 6.61
N ARG A 74 1.33 8.40 6.55
CA ARG A 74 1.31 7.53 7.73
C ARG A 74 2.70 7.36 8.31
N ASP A 75 2.75 7.27 9.63
CA ASP A 75 3.94 6.94 10.42
C ASP A 75 3.52 6.00 11.56
N GLY A 76 3.63 4.69 11.31
CA GLY A 76 2.96 3.66 12.12
C GLY A 76 1.44 3.86 12.15
N GLU A 77 0.86 3.89 13.35
CA GLU A 77 -0.57 4.13 13.60
C GLU A 77 -0.99 5.60 13.43
N ASN A 78 -0.02 6.50 13.37
CA ASN A 78 -0.25 7.93 13.35
C ASN A 78 -0.46 8.46 11.93
N LEU A 79 -1.24 9.54 11.83
CA LEU A 79 -1.33 10.34 10.61
C LEU A 79 -0.52 11.61 10.82
N VAL A 80 0.31 11.99 9.86
CA VAL A 80 1.18 13.16 9.97
C VAL A 80 0.75 14.20 8.94
N VAL A 81 0.57 15.44 9.39
CA VAL A 81 0.24 16.61 8.55
C VAL A 81 1.22 17.75 8.80
N CYS A 82 1.45 18.57 7.79
CA CYS A 82 2.39 19.69 7.85
C CYS A 82 1.68 21.04 7.75
N ALA A 83 1.93 21.93 8.71
CA ALA A 83 1.38 23.28 8.74
C ALA A 83 2.17 24.25 7.84
N SER A 84 2.34 23.92 6.56
CA SER A 84 3.13 24.71 5.60
C SER A 84 2.43 25.96 5.10
N ASN A 85 1.09 25.99 5.06
CA ASN A 85 0.30 27.11 4.52
C ASN A 85 0.84 27.63 3.16
N ASN A 86 1.29 26.72 2.30
CA ASN A 86 1.93 27.01 1.01
C ASN A 86 3.11 27.99 1.08
N GLY A 87 3.88 27.98 2.17
CA GLY A 87 5.01 28.90 2.34
C GLY A 87 4.62 30.30 2.79
N SER A 88 3.35 30.55 3.12
CA SER A 88 2.93 31.82 3.70
C SER A 88 3.68 32.10 5.01
N PRO A 89 4.04 33.37 5.31
CA PRO A 89 4.62 33.75 6.60
C PRO A 89 3.63 33.55 7.77
N LYS A 90 2.34 33.42 7.49
CA LYS A 90 1.31 33.17 8.50
C LYS A 90 1.13 31.66 8.70
N LEU A 91 0.96 31.27 9.96
CA LEU A 91 0.52 29.91 10.31
C LEU A 91 -0.92 29.67 9.80
N PRO A 92 -1.23 28.46 9.33
CA PRO A 92 -2.56 28.16 8.83
C PRO A 92 -3.59 28.18 9.98
N SER A 93 -4.81 28.57 9.67
CA SER A 93 -5.88 28.72 10.67
C SER A 93 -6.18 27.41 11.40
N TRP A 94 -6.18 26.28 10.68
CA TRP A 94 -6.37 24.96 11.27
C TRP A 94 -5.31 24.61 12.32
N TYR A 95 -4.05 24.97 12.07
CA TYR A 95 -2.95 24.70 13.01
C TYR A 95 -3.15 25.49 14.30
N LEU A 96 -3.48 26.77 14.17
CA LEU A 96 -3.77 27.61 15.32
C LEU A 96 -5.05 27.18 16.07
N ASN A 97 -5.99 26.52 15.39
CA ASN A 97 -7.18 25.95 16.02
C ASN A 97 -6.83 24.70 16.83
N ILE A 98 -6.01 23.78 16.30
CA ILE A 98 -5.61 22.58 17.04
C ILE A 98 -4.69 22.89 18.22
N GLN A 99 -3.90 23.96 18.16
CA GLN A 99 -3.13 24.41 19.32
C GLN A 99 -4.03 24.85 20.48
N ALA A 100 -5.23 25.36 20.19
CA ALA A 100 -6.22 25.74 21.20
C ALA A 100 -7.07 24.55 21.67
N GLN A 101 -7.38 23.63 20.76
CA GLN A 101 -8.12 22.40 21.05
C GLN A 101 -7.50 21.23 20.26
N PRO A 102 -6.59 20.45 20.87
CA PRO A 102 -5.86 19.38 20.17
C PRO A 102 -6.71 18.16 19.86
N ARG A 103 -7.83 17.97 20.57
CA ARG A 103 -8.77 16.88 20.30
C ARG A 103 -9.65 17.24 19.09
N VAL A 104 -9.45 16.54 17.98
CA VAL A 104 -10.08 16.87 16.68
C VAL A 104 -10.62 15.64 15.96
N TRP A 105 -11.56 15.85 15.05
CA TRP A 105 -12.05 14.80 14.16
C TRP A 105 -11.29 14.79 12.85
N VAL A 106 -10.89 13.61 12.38
CA VAL A 106 -10.26 13.42 11.07
C VAL A 106 -11.03 12.40 10.26
N GLN A 107 -11.11 12.65 8.95
CA GLN A 107 -11.65 11.72 7.99
C GLN A 107 -10.60 11.43 6.91
N HIS A 108 -10.19 10.17 6.76
CA HIS A 108 -9.35 9.73 5.66
C HIS A 108 -10.03 8.56 4.94
N GLY A 109 -10.41 8.78 3.68
CA GLY A 109 -11.39 7.94 3.00
C GLY A 109 -12.70 7.86 3.79
N ARG A 110 -13.21 6.64 4.02
CA ARG A 110 -14.46 6.41 4.77
C ARG A 110 -14.27 6.38 6.29
N ILE A 111 -13.04 6.39 6.78
CA ILE A 111 -12.75 6.29 8.21
C ILE A 111 -12.87 7.68 8.81
N LYS A 112 -13.77 7.85 9.78
CA LYS A 112 -13.93 9.06 10.59
C LYS A 112 -13.57 8.73 12.02
N ARG A 113 -12.64 9.46 12.61
CA ARG A 113 -12.21 9.21 13.99
C ARG A 113 -11.79 10.48 14.69
N GLU A 114 -11.86 10.43 16.00
CA GLU A 114 -11.30 11.46 16.87
C GLU A 114 -9.84 11.12 17.20
N VAL A 115 -8.99 12.13 17.19
CA VAL A 115 -7.54 12.03 17.40
C VAL A 115 -7.07 13.16 18.30
N ILE A 116 -5.90 12.98 18.90
CA ILE A 116 -5.15 14.05 19.58
C ILE A 116 -4.08 14.53 18.61
N ALA A 117 -4.17 15.80 18.22
CA ALA A 117 -3.19 16.47 17.40
C ALA A 117 -2.06 17.04 18.26
N GLU A 118 -0.85 16.53 18.07
CA GLU A 118 0.35 16.96 18.80
C GLU A 118 1.38 17.54 17.84
N THR A 119 1.91 18.71 18.19
CA THR A 119 3.01 19.31 17.43
C THR A 119 4.32 18.67 17.86
N VAL A 120 5.12 18.23 16.90
CA VAL A 120 6.44 17.65 17.16
C VAL A 120 7.40 18.76 17.56
N THR A 121 7.85 18.72 18.81
CA THR A 121 8.80 19.68 19.38
C THR A 121 10.25 19.21 19.35
N ASP A 122 10.46 17.89 19.30
CA ASP A 122 11.80 17.32 19.15
C ASP A 122 12.31 17.53 17.72
N GLU A 123 13.48 18.16 17.59
CA GLU A 123 14.01 18.58 16.29
C GLU A 123 14.48 17.40 15.45
N THR A 124 14.98 16.33 16.08
CA THR A 124 15.43 15.11 15.38
C THR A 124 14.23 14.41 14.75
N GLU A 125 13.16 14.25 15.51
CA GLU A 125 11.93 13.63 15.05
C GLU A 125 11.22 14.50 14.00
N ARG A 126 11.21 15.82 14.20
CA ARG A 126 10.69 16.77 13.21
C ARG A 126 11.48 16.66 11.90
N ALA A 127 12.80 16.55 11.97
CA ALA A 127 13.65 16.39 10.79
C ALA A 127 13.37 15.06 10.06
N ARG A 128 13.21 13.94 10.79
CA ARG A 128 12.81 12.64 10.21
C ARG A 128 11.49 12.75 9.45
N LEU A 129 10.47 13.32 10.09
CA LEU A 129 9.14 13.50 9.48
C LEU A 129 9.17 14.50 8.32
N TRP A 130 10.01 15.53 8.39
CA TRP A 130 10.22 16.48 7.30
C TRP A 130 10.82 15.79 6.07
N GLN A 131 11.84 14.94 6.25
CA GLN A 131 12.40 14.15 5.15
C GLN A 131 11.35 13.23 4.54
N ARG A 132 10.55 12.56 5.37
CA ARG A 132 9.44 11.73 4.89
C ARG A 132 8.40 12.53 4.10
N LEU A 133 8.09 13.76 4.53
CA LEU A 133 7.20 14.65 3.78
C LEU A 133 7.78 15.03 2.42
N LEU A 134 9.08 15.32 2.33
CA LEU A 134 9.73 15.63 1.05
C LEU A 134 9.72 14.43 0.09
N GLN A 135 9.82 13.21 0.61
CA GLN A 135 9.62 11.99 -0.19
C GLN A 135 8.19 11.90 -0.74
N VAL A 136 7.19 12.26 0.07
CA VAL A 136 5.77 12.24 -0.34
C VAL A 136 5.44 13.38 -1.30
N ARG A 137 5.98 14.58 -1.08
CA ARG A 137 5.73 15.76 -1.93
C ARG A 137 6.92 16.73 -1.94
N PRO A 138 7.83 16.59 -2.90
CA PRO A 138 9.06 17.39 -2.99
C PRO A 138 8.84 18.91 -3.00
N ASN A 139 7.71 19.38 -3.57
CA ASN A 139 7.37 20.81 -3.66
C ASN A 139 7.35 21.55 -2.31
N PHE A 140 7.25 20.85 -1.18
CA PHE A 140 7.35 21.49 0.14
C PHE A 140 8.72 22.14 0.41
N ALA A 141 9.79 21.70 -0.26
CA ALA A 141 11.10 22.35 -0.20
C ALA A 141 11.06 23.79 -0.73
N GLU A 142 10.30 24.07 -1.80
CA GLU A 142 10.14 25.42 -2.32
C GLU A 142 9.30 26.32 -1.41
N TYR A 143 8.30 25.75 -0.74
CA TYR A 143 7.53 26.47 0.28
C TYR A 143 8.42 26.89 1.45
N GLN A 144 9.36 26.03 1.87
CA GLN A 144 10.31 26.34 2.93
C GLN A 144 11.20 27.53 2.56
N LYS A 145 11.65 27.64 1.30
CA LYS A 145 12.45 28.80 0.83
C LYS A 145 11.69 30.11 0.86
N SER A 146 10.35 30.04 0.77
CA SER A 146 9.47 31.21 0.70
C SER A 146 9.16 31.82 2.07
N THR A 147 9.71 31.26 3.17
CA THR A 147 9.46 31.76 4.53
C THR A 147 10.63 31.48 5.47
N THR A 148 10.70 32.25 6.55
CA THR A 148 11.71 32.08 7.61
C THR A 148 11.23 31.18 8.75
N ARG A 149 9.94 30.81 8.78
CA ARG A 149 9.40 29.97 9.84
C ARG A 149 9.70 28.50 9.58
N VAL A 150 9.96 27.77 10.65
CA VAL A 150 9.94 26.30 10.62
C VAL A 150 8.49 25.85 10.46
N PHE A 151 8.22 24.94 9.54
CA PHE A 151 6.90 24.35 9.39
C PHE A 151 6.63 23.36 10.52
N PRO A 152 5.56 23.58 11.32
CA PRO A 152 5.15 22.61 12.32
C PRO A 152 4.74 21.28 11.67
N MET A 153 5.34 20.20 12.13
CA MET A 153 4.87 18.84 11.86
C MET A 153 3.92 18.45 12.98
N VAL A 154 2.74 17.93 12.61
CA VAL A 154 1.69 17.56 13.55
C VAL A 154 1.40 16.08 13.39
N VAL A 155 1.54 15.35 14.49
CA VAL A 155 1.21 13.94 14.60
C VAL A 155 -0.21 13.84 15.16
N LEU A 156 -1.08 13.16 14.42
CA LEU A 156 -2.47 12.92 14.77
C LEU A 156 -2.55 11.52 15.38
N LYS A 157 -2.49 11.46 16.70
CA LYS A 157 -2.48 10.23 17.49
C LYS A 157 -3.91 9.72 17.74
N PRO A 158 -4.15 8.40 17.70
CA PRO A 158 -5.34 7.80 18.27
C PRO A 158 -5.61 8.27 19.72
N LEU A 159 -6.87 8.25 20.17
CA LEU A 159 -7.19 8.56 21.57
C LEU A 159 -6.66 7.46 22.53
N PRO A 160 -6.23 7.81 23.75
CA PRO A 160 -5.82 6.83 24.76
C PRO A 160 -6.93 5.81 25.04
N GLY A 161 -6.62 4.51 24.95
CA GLY A 161 -7.60 3.42 25.07
C GLY A 161 -8.40 3.11 23.79
N GLU A 162 -8.23 3.90 22.73
CA GLU A 162 -8.57 3.51 21.35
C GLU A 162 -7.38 2.90 20.60
N GLU A 163 -6.19 2.93 21.19
CA GLU A 163 -4.92 2.32 20.73
C GLU A 163 -5.05 0.80 20.41
N GLY A 164 -6.16 0.16 20.77
CA GLY A 164 -6.59 -1.16 20.32
C GLY A 164 -8.09 -1.33 19.99
N LYS A 165 -8.91 -0.25 20.08
CA LYS A 165 -10.33 -0.27 19.67
C LYS A 165 -10.53 0.22 18.24
N LEU A 166 -9.69 1.15 17.79
CA LEU A 166 -9.63 1.57 16.39
C LEU A 166 -9.19 0.42 15.49
N THR A 167 -8.22 -0.38 15.93
CA THR A 167 -7.88 -1.63 15.25
C THR A 167 -9.10 -2.54 15.15
N SER A 168 -10.02 -2.63 16.11
CA SER A 168 -11.16 -3.55 16.02
C SER A 168 -12.37 -3.04 15.20
N LEU A 169 -12.64 -1.73 15.13
CA LEU A 169 -13.67 -1.15 14.25
C LEU A 169 -13.16 -0.92 12.81
N GLU A 170 -11.91 -0.48 12.64
CA GLU A 170 -11.23 -0.45 11.34
C GLU A 170 -10.92 -1.88 10.86
N ARG A 171 -10.53 -2.83 11.73
CA ARG A 171 -10.53 -4.29 11.41
C ARG A 171 -11.92 -4.72 11.02
N ARG A 172 -12.98 -4.45 11.77
CA ARG A 172 -14.35 -4.89 11.39
C ARG A 172 -14.81 -4.31 10.06
N SER A 173 -14.47 -3.06 9.74
CA SER A 173 -14.79 -2.42 8.45
C SER A 173 -13.90 -2.93 7.29
N ARG A 174 -12.58 -3.13 7.50
CA ARG A 174 -11.64 -3.80 6.58
C ARG A 174 -12.04 -5.26 6.35
N MET A 175 -12.32 -5.99 7.44
CA MET A 175 -12.80 -7.38 7.49
C MET A 175 -14.13 -7.57 6.76
N SER A 176 -14.97 -6.52 6.68
CA SER A 176 -16.23 -6.60 5.93
C SER A 176 -16.00 -6.71 4.41
N LYS A 177 -14.81 -6.32 3.91
CA LYS A 177 -14.45 -6.34 2.49
C LYS A 177 -13.33 -7.32 2.15
N TYR A 178 -12.39 -7.52 3.06
CA TYR A 178 -11.16 -8.29 2.90
C TYR A 178 -11.04 -9.30 4.04
N ILE A 179 -10.50 -10.48 3.79
CA ILE A 179 -10.35 -11.54 4.80
C ILE A 179 -9.24 -11.16 5.79
N PHE A 180 -8.17 -10.57 5.30
CA PHE A 180 -6.96 -10.36 6.08
C PHE A 180 -6.77 -8.91 6.51
N ASP A 181 -6.03 -8.76 7.61
CA ASP A 181 -5.63 -7.48 8.13
C ASP A 181 -4.10 -7.35 8.06
N PRO A 182 -3.56 -6.40 7.24
CA PRO A 182 -2.13 -6.12 7.18
C PRO A 182 -1.44 -5.97 8.54
N ASP A 183 -2.14 -5.40 9.52
CA ASP A 183 -1.55 -5.08 10.83
C ASP A 183 -1.39 -6.37 11.65
N VAL A 184 -2.33 -7.32 11.52
CA VAL A 184 -2.21 -8.68 12.10
C VAL A 184 -1.08 -9.44 11.43
N ILE A 185 -0.95 -9.35 10.10
CA ILE A 185 0.14 -10.02 9.37
C ILE A 185 1.48 -9.48 9.83
N GLN A 186 1.61 -8.15 10.00
CA GLN A 186 2.81 -7.53 10.51
C GLN A 186 3.13 -7.96 11.94
N GLU A 187 2.13 -8.01 12.82
CA GLU A 187 2.27 -8.50 14.20
C GLU A 187 2.78 -9.94 14.25
N ILE A 188 2.16 -10.85 13.48
CA ILE A 188 2.58 -12.25 13.36
C ILE A 188 4.01 -12.35 12.80
N SER A 189 4.32 -11.56 11.78
CA SER A 189 5.66 -11.57 11.16
C SER A 189 6.73 -11.15 12.15
N ARG A 190 6.48 -10.06 12.89
CA ARG A 190 7.41 -9.52 13.89
C ARG A 190 7.62 -10.46 15.07
N LYS A 191 6.58 -11.20 15.46
CA LYS A 191 6.66 -12.21 16.53
C LYS A 191 7.71 -13.28 16.25
N HIS A 192 7.97 -13.60 14.98
CA HIS A 192 8.87 -14.67 14.55
C HIS A 192 10.22 -14.18 14.01
N LEU A 193 10.57 -12.91 14.20
CA LEU A 193 11.91 -12.43 13.86
C LEU A 193 12.91 -12.91 14.91
N GLY A 194 14.11 -13.32 14.47
CA GLY A 194 15.18 -13.77 15.36
C GLY A 194 16.12 -14.79 14.69
N GLU A 195 17.05 -15.32 15.48
CA GLU A 195 18.06 -16.29 15.03
C GLU A 195 17.50 -17.72 14.93
N GLN A 196 16.53 -17.94 14.04
CA GLN A 196 15.97 -19.26 13.74
C GLN A 196 16.14 -19.59 12.26
N PRO A 197 16.19 -20.89 11.87
CA PRO A 197 16.22 -21.27 10.46
C PRO A 197 15.00 -20.71 9.70
N LEU A 198 15.21 -20.28 8.45
CA LEU A 198 14.17 -19.67 7.62
C LEU A 198 12.95 -20.58 7.45
N GLU A 199 13.17 -21.88 7.28
CA GLU A 199 12.09 -22.86 7.14
C GLU A 199 11.21 -22.92 8.39
N GLU A 200 11.82 -22.82 9.58
CA GLU A 200 11.12 -22.79 10.85
C GLU A 200 10.33 -21.48 11.02
N MET A 201 10.95 -20.34 10.72
CA MET A 201 10.27 -19.04 10.73
C MET A 201 9.04 -19.04 9.81
N PHE A 202 9.19 -19.51 8.57
CA PHE A 202 8.09 -19.54 7.61
C PHE A 202 6.96 -20.51 8.03
N ALA A 203 7.31 -21.64 8.64
CA ALA A 203 6.34 -22.59 9.17
C ALA A 203 5.55 -21.99 10.34
N ASN A 204 6.24 -21.32 11.27
CA ASN A 204 5.64 -20.68 12.43
C ASN A 204 4.72 -19.51 12.04
N ILE A 205 5.17 -18.66 11.11
CA ILE A 205 4.32 -17.59 10.53
C ILE A 205 3.08 -18.20 9.87
N ALA A 206 3.23 -19.25 9.07
CA ALA A 206 2.10 -19.88 8.41
C ALA A 206 1.12 -20.54 9.39
N ALA A 207 1.61 -21.11 10.49
CA ALA A 207 0.80 -21.68 11.56
C ALA A 207 -0.02 -20.59 12.27
N ASP A 208 0.61 -19.50 12.69
CA ASP A 208 -0.05 -18.37 13.35
C ASP A 208 -1.06 -17.68 12.42
N LEU A 209 -0.76 -17.56 11.13
CA LEU A 209 -1.72 -17.06 10.13
C LEU A 209 -2.92 -18.00 9.98
N ALA A 210 -2.69 -19.32 10.01
CA ALA A 210 -3.76 -20.30 9.92
C ALA A 210 -4.64 -20.31 11.17
N GLU A 211 -4.07 -20.04 12.35
CA GLU A 211 -4.80 -19.85 13.60
C GLU A 211 -5.62 -18.55 13.58
N ALA A 212 -5.00 -17.44 13.17
CA ALA A 212 -5.65 -16.12 13.08
C ALA A 212 -6.76 -16.07 12.02
N TYR A 213 -6.60 -16.85 10.93
CA TYR A 213 -7.55 -16.91 9.83
C TYR A 213 -7.93 -18.36 9.48
N PRO A 214 -8.75 -19.03 10.33
CA PRO A 214 -9.06 -20.44 10.18
C PRO A 214 -9.57 -20.80 8.79
N GLY A 215 -8.86 -21.74 8.18
CA GLY A 215 -9.09 -22.19 6.82
C GLY A 215 -8.48 -21.27 5.74
N ALA A 216 -8.44 -19.94 5.92
CA ALA A 216 -8.04 -18.98 4.89
C ALA A 216 -6.64 -19.26 4.28
N ILE A 217 -5.78 -19.88 5.06
CA ILE A 217 -4.38 -20.20 4.76
C ILE A 217 -4.22 -21.65 4.30
N ASP A 218 -3.34 -21.87 3.32
CA ASP A 218 -2.92 -23.19 2.84
C ASP A 218 -1.39 -23.25 2.73
N PRO A 219 -0.70 -23.72 3.78
CA PRO A 219 0.77 -23.78 3.79
C PRO A 219 1.33 -24.96 2.97
N SER A 220 0.47 -25.82 2.41
CA SER A 220 0.89 -27.03 1.71
C SER A 220 1.44 -26.78 0.30
N LYS A 221 1.29 -25.56 -0.22
CA LYS A 221 1.75 -25.23 -1.58
C LYS A 221 3.29 -25.31 -1.67
N PRO A 222 3.82 -25.77 -2.82
CA PRO A 222 5.26 -25.84 -2.99
C PRO A 222 5.85 -24.45 -3.22
N TRP A 223 7.17 -24.34 -3.00
CA TRP A 223 7.96 -23.24 -3.54
C TRP A 223 8.02 -23.34 -5.07
N ILE A 224 7.90 -22.20 -5.73
CA ILE A 224 8.02 -22.07 -7.19
C ILE A 224 8.81 -20.80 -7.52
N PHE A 225 9.46 -20.77 -8.69
CA PHE A 225 10.03 -19.54 -9.19
C PHE A 225 8.95 -18.51 -9.51
N ASN A 226 9.32 -17.24 -9.43
CA ASN A 226 8.50 -16.11 -9.86
C ASN A 226 9.40 -15.09 -10.57
N ASN A 227 9.03 -14.75 -11.80
CA ASN A 227 9.73 -13.74 -12.60
C ASN A 227 8.72 -12.67 -13.02
N ALA A 228 8.93 -11.43 -12.58
CA ALA A 228 8.09 -10.30 -12.94
C ALA A 228 8.82 -8.96 -12.74
N GLY A 229 8.66 -8.04 -13.69
CA GLY A 229 9.25 -6.70 -13.61
C GLY A 229 10.78 -6.68 -13.62
N GLY A 230 11.43 -7.70 -14.19
CA GLY A 230 12.89 -7.89 -14.16
C GLY A 230 13.40 -8.64 -12.93
N VAL A 231 12.54 -8.84 -11.93
CA VAL A 231 12.90 -9.49 -10.66
C VAL A 231 12.75 -11.00 -10.78
N MET A 232 13.70 -11.74 -10.23
CA MET A 232 13.69 -13.21 -10.13
C MET A 232 13.70 -13.65 -8.67
N LEU A 233 12.66 -14.35 -8.25
CA LEU A 233 12.40 -14.73 -6.87
C LEU A 233 11.93 -16.19 -6.79
N GLN A 234 11.88 -16.71 -5.56
CA GLN A 234 11.05 -17.86 -5.20
C GLN A 234 9.84 -17.36 -4.42
N MET A 235 8.69 -17.99 -4.62
CA MET A 235 7.48 -17.69 -3.87
C MET A 235 6.74 -18.95 -3.43
N LYS A 236 5.99 -18.82 -2.34
CA LYS A 236 5.05 -19.81 -1.83
C LYS A 236 3.74 -19.11 -1.47
N LEU A 237 2.68 -19.40 -2.23
CA LEU A 237 1.34 -18.83 -2.02
C LEU A 237 0.61 -19.55 -0.88
N TYR A 238 0.10 -18.78 0.07
CA TYR A 238 -0.70 -19.26 1.20
C TYR A 238 -2.20 -19.02 1.01
N HIS A 239 -2.56 -17.94 0.34
CA HIS A 239 -3.93 -17.60 0.00
C HIS A 239 -3.99 -17.01 -1.39
N ALA A 240 -5.08 -17.27 -2.12
CA ALA A 240 -5.44 -16.50 -3.30
C ALA A 240 -6.96 -16.44 -3.47
N SER A 241 -7.46 -15.27 -3.86
CA SER A 241 -8.84 -15.01 -4.24
C SER A 241 -8.90 -13.98 -5.37
N LEU A 242 -10.09 -13.56 -5.79
CA LEU A 242 -10.24 -12.48 -6.77
C LEU A 242 -9.75 -11.13 -6.23
N THR A 243 -9.67 -10.98 -4.90
CA THR A 243 -9.41 -9.70 -4.25
C THR A 243 -8.18 -9.65 -3.38
N GLU A 244 -7.60 -10.80 -3.02
CA GLU A 244 -6.52 -10.91 -2.04
C GLU A 244 -5.57 -12.07 -2.36
N TYR A 245 -4.29 -11.93 -2.04
CA TYR A 245 -3.38 -13.07 -1.82
C TYR A 245 -2.48 -12.83 -0.61
N ILE A 246 -1.95 -13.93 -0.07
CA ILE A 246 -0.82 -13.91 0.85
C ILE A 246 0.23 -14.85 0.29
N MET A 247 1.49 -14.41 0.28
CA MET A 247 2.63 -15.26 -0.06
C MET A 247 3.83 -14.94 0.81
N ILE A 248 4.71 -15.93 0.99
CA ILE A 248 6.10 -15.66 1.32
C ILE A 248 6.90 -15.73 0.04
N TRP A 249 7.80 -14.78 -0.15
CA TRP A 249 8.69 -14.73 -1.29
C TRP A 249 10.10 -14.31 -0.87
N GLY A 250 11.08 -14.57 -1.70
CA GLY A 250 12.44 -14.11 -1.47
C GLY A 250 13.42 -14.54 -2.53
N THR A 251 14.66 -14.10 -2.38
CA THR A 251 15.80 -14.53 -3.19
C THR A 251 17.01 -14.74 -2.28
N PRO A 252 17.76 -15.83 -2.46
CA PRO A 252 19.00 -16.08 -1.73
C PRO A 252 20.24 -15.44 -2.39
N ILE A 253 20.09 -14.80 -3.56
CA ILE A 253 21.21 -14.27 -4.37
C ILE A 253 20.94 -12.85 -4.91
N GLY A 254 19.88 -12.21 -4.44
CA GLY A 254 19.53 -10.86 -4.83
C GLY A 254 18.76 -10.80 -6.13
N SER A 255 18.22 -9.62 -6.44
CA SER A 255 17.53 -9.31 -7.69
C SER A 255 17.20 -7.82 -7.75
N GLU A 256 16.80 -7.32 -8.90
CA GLU A 256 16.35 -5.93 -9.04
C GLU A 256 15.32 -5.78 -10.15
N GLY A 257 14.54 -4.71 -10.09
CA GLY A 257 13.54 -4.46 -11.11
C GLY A 257 12.51 -3.42 -10.72
N HIS A 258 11.31 -3.60 -11.25
CA HIS A 258 10.20 -2.66 -11.15
C HIS A 258 9.00 -3.34 -10.50
N THR A 259 8.39 -2.72 -9.49
CA THR A 259 7.19 -3.24 -8.76
C THR A 259 5.96 -3.47 -9.64
N GLY A 260 5.86 -2.71 -10.74
CA GLY A 260 4.68 -2.65 -11.59
C GLY A 260 3.71 -1.58 -11.09
N ARG A 261 2.64 -1.32 -11.86
CA ARG A 261 1.61 -0.34 -11.49
C ARG A 261 0.26 -1.04 -11.50
N HIS A 262 -0.30 -1.24 -10.32
CA HIS A 262 -1.37 -2.22 -10.14
C HIS A 262 -2.66 -1.61 -9.60
N LEU A 263 -3.78 -2.31 -9.83
CA LEU A 263 -5.06 -2.03 -9.18
C LEU A 263 -5.19 -2.70 -7.80
N ALA A 264 -4.03 -2.98 -7.18
CA ALA A 264 -3.88 -3.54 -5.85
C ALA A 264 -2.87 -2.72 -5.05
N GLU A 265 -3.01 -2.79 -3.73
CA GLU A 265 -1.99 -2.32 -2.78
C GLU A 265 -1.25 -3.55 -2.24
N PHE A 266 0.05 -3.36 -1.96
CA PHE A 266 0.97 -4.38 -1.48
C PHE A 266 1.50 -3.97 -0.10
N HIS A 267 1.49 -4.95 0.79
CA HIS A 267 1.88 -4.83 2.18
C HIS A 267 2.95 -5.88 2.44
N ASP A 268 4.21 -5.47 2.40
CA ASP A 268 5.34 -6.38 2.59
C ASP A 268 6.01 -6.15 3.94
N ILE A 269 6.43 -7.23 4.58
CA ILE A 269 7.24 -7.19 5.79
C ILE A 269 8.54 -7.93 5.52
N VAL A 270 9.66 -7.26 5.76
CA VAL A 270 10.98 -7.90 5.66
C VAL A 270 11.12 -8.90 6.81
N LEU A 271 11.37 -10.16 6.48
CA LEU A 271 11.59 -11.23 7.45
C LEU A 271 13.08 -11.48 7.67
N ASP A 272 13.87 -11.41 6.60
CA ASP A 272 15.32 -11.61 6.62
C ASP A 272 15.97 -10.87 5.44
N GLY A 273 17.24 -10.50 5.58
CA GLY A 273 18.00 -9.77 4.55
C GLY A 273 17.65 -8.29 4.42
N GLU A 274 17.90 -7.72 3.24
CA GLU A 274 17.82 -6.28 2.99
C GLU A 274 17.08 -5.96 1.69
N ALA A 275 16.23 -4.93 1.71
CA ALA A 275 15.50 -4.46 0.54
C ALA A 275 15.67 -2.96 0.31
N TRP A 276 15.97 -2.57 -0.92
CA TRP A 276 16.08 -1.17 -1.33
C TRP A 276 14.94 -0.79 -2.24
N TYR A 277 14.36 0.37 -1.99
CA TYR A 277 13.34 0.95 -2.85
C TYR A 277 13.64 2.39 -3.17
N TYR A 278 13.16 2.84 -4.33
CA TYR A 278 13.06 4.25 -4.66
C TYR A 278 11.82 4.48 -5.52
N THR A 279 11.21 5.65 -5.39
CA THR A 279 10.06 6.06 -6.21
C THR A 279 10.49 6.96 -7.36
N GLU A 280 9.59 7.16 -8.33
CA GLU A 280 9.84 8.05 -9.46
C GLU A 280 10.18 9.47 -8.97
N GLY A 281 11.36 9.98 -9.36
CA GLY A 281 11.87 11.28 -8.92
C GLY A 281 12.67 11.27 -7.61
N GLN A 282 12.75 10.14 -6.91
CA GLN A 282 13.58 9.99 -5.71
C GLN A 282 15.04 9.72 -6.10
N LEU A 283 15.96 10.58 -5.64
CA LEU A 283 17.39 10.48 -5.98
C LEU A 283 18.22 9.62 -5.02
N THR A 284 17.62 9.19 -3.91
CA THR A 284 18.23 8.32 -2.90
C THR A 284 17.34 7.12 -2.65
N ARG A 285 17.92 5.98 -2.30
CA ARG A 285 17.13 4.79 -1.94
C ARG A 285 16.68 4.85 -0.48
N ASP A 286 15.51 4.30 -0.20
CA ASP A 286 15.14 3.84 1.14
C ASP A 286 15.66 2.41 1.34
N VAL A 287 16.10 2.10 2.55
CA VAL A 287 16.60 0.77 2.93
C VAL A 287 15.67 0.19 3.99
N TYR A 288 15.25 -1.06 3.78
CA TYR A 288 14.37 -1.81 4.65
C TYR A 288 15.08 -3.08 5.11
N THR A 289 14.93 -3.37 6.39
CA THR A 289 15.58 -4.44 7.15
C THR A 289 14.56 -5.26 7.93
N PRO A 290 14.92 -6.40 8.55
CA PRO A 290 13.95 -7.28 9.18
C PRO A 290 13.04 -6.57 10.19
N GLY A 291 11.73 -6.74 10.01
CA GLY A 291 10.66 -6.09 10.79
C GLY A 291 10.15 -4.76 10.23
N ASP A 292 10.85 -4.20 9.25
CA ASP A 292 10.37 -3.05 8.50
C ASP A 292 9.22 -3.43 7.56
N TYR A 293 8.41 -2.44 7.25
CA TYR A 293 7.19 -2.59 6.47
C TYR A 293 7.26 -1.72 5.23
N VAL A 294 7.10 -2.35 4.07
CA VAL A 294 7.09 -1.72 2.75
C VAL A 294 5.64 -1.66 2.27
N PHE A 295 5.24 -0.51 1.73
CA PHE A 295 3.91 -0.31 1.18
C PHE A 295 3.99 0.29 -0.21
N VAL A 296 3.30 -0.34 -1.15
CA VAL A 296 3.11 0.19 -2.51
C VAL A 296 1.60 0.31 -2.75
N GLY A 297 1.13 1.54 -2.92
CA GLY A 297 -0.29 1.84 -3.10
C GLY A 297 -0.82 1.50 -4.49
N LYS A 298 -2.15 1.55 -4.62
CA LYS A 298 -2.83 1.37 -5.92
C LYS A 298 -2.39 2.44 -6.90
N GLY A 299 -1.95 2.00 -8.07
CA GLY A 299 -1.48 2.88 -9.12
C GLY A 299 -0.14 3.53 -8.80
N GLU A 300 0.53 3.16 -7.71
CA GLU A 300 1.90 3.57 -7.43
C GLU A 300 2.88 2.56 -8.02
N SER A 301 4.15 2.95 -8.09
CA SER A 301 5.26 2.10 -8.51
C SER A 301 6.56 2.60 -7.90
N ALA A 302 7.43 1.66 -7.56
CA ALA A 302 8.81 1.86 -7.15
C ALA A 302 9.76 0.98 -7.98
N GLY A 303 11.01 1.43 -8.10
CA GLY A 303 12.14 0.57 -8.40
C GLY A 303 12.58 -0.16 -7.13
N MET A 304 12.98 -1.42 -7.28
CA MET A 304 13.40 -2.28 -6.18
C MET A 304 14.76 -2.91 -6.46
N HIS A 305 15.54 -3.14 -5.42
CA HIS A 305 16.81 -3.86 -5.49
C HIS A 305 17.05 -4.63 -4.18
N TYR A 306 17.52 -5.87 -4.31
CA TYR A 306 17.86 -6.78 -3.22
C TYR A 306 19.34 -7.14 -3.37
N PRO A 307 20.24 -6.57 -2.56
CA PRO A 307 21.67 -6.60 -2.83
C PRO A 307 22.34 -7.97 -2.65
N ASP A 308 21.83 -8.83 -1.77
CA ASP A 308 22.40 -10.15 -1.49
C ASP A 308 21.31 -11.21 -1.28
N HIS A 309 20.53 -11.11 -0.21
CA HIS A 309 19.35 -11.94 -0.03
C HIS A 309 18.23 -11.12 0.62
N VAL A 310 17.00 -11.56 0.41
CA VAL A 310 15.84 -11.03 1.12
C VAL A 310 14.76 -12.09 1.18
N TRP A 311 14.04 -12.14 2.30
CA TRP A 311 12.81 -12.90 2.45
C TRP A 311 11.74 -12.00 3.03
N MET A 312 10.56 -12.01 2.42
CA MET A 312 9.44 -11.15 2.82
C MET A 312 8.15 -11.96 2.82
N ILE A 313 7.22 -11.57 3.68
CA ILE A 313 5.82 -11.92 3.50
C ILE A 313 5.10 -10.75 2.86
N GLU A 314 4.31 -11.05 1.85
CA GLU A 314 3.50 -10.07 1.12
C GLU A 314 2.03 -10.39 1.27
N TYR A 315 1.27 -9.36 1.59
CA TYR A 315 -0.17 -9.36 1.48
C TYR A 315 -0.60 -8.31 0.46
N ALA A 316 -1.34 -8.75 -0.57
CA ALA A 316 -1.91 -7.86 -1.55
C ALA A 316 -3.43 -7.84 -1.47
N ARG A 317 -4.04 -6.65 -1.64
CA ARG A 317 -5.49 -6.49 -1.74
C ARG A 317 -5.91 -5.53 -2.85
N GLY A 318 -6.87 -5.94 -3.68
CA GLY A 318 -7.19 -5.20 -4.91
C GLY A 318 -7.85 -6.06 -5.96
N SER A 319 -7.55 -5.82 -7.23
CA SER A 319 -8.00 -6.68 -8.35
C SER A 319 -6.90 -7.68 -8.69
N MET A 320 -6.97 -8.90 -8.16
CA MET A 320 -5.94 -9.93 -8.40
C MET A 320 -5.82 -10.33 -9.89
N PRO A 321 -6.92 -10.46 -10.66
CA PRO A 321 -6.81 -10.76 -12.09
C PRO A 321 -6.06 -9.68 -12.90
N ALA A 322 -6.04 -8.44 -12.41
CA ALA A 322 -5.34 -7.34 -13.09
C ALA A 322 -3.81 -7.45 -12.92
N LEU A 323 -3.32 -8.29 -12.01
CA LEU A 323 -1.90 -8.52 -11.77
C LEU A 323 -1.30 -9.49 -12.78
N PHE A 324 -2.10 -10.40 -13.35
CA PHE A 324 -1.59 -11.47 -14.22
C PHE A 324 -0.80 -11.01 -15.43
N PRO A 325 -1.19 -9.95 -16.18
CA PRO A 325 -0.39 -9.49 -17.30
C PRO A 325 1.04 -9.14 -16.89
N PHE A 326 1.22 -8.49 -15.74
CA PHE A 326 2.53 -8.15 -15.22
C PHE A 326 3.24 -9.38 -14.62
N GLY A 327 2.57 -10.12 -13.73
CA GLY A 327 3.15 -11.26 -13.01
C GLY A 327 3.52 -12.45 -13.89
N LEU A 328 3.07 -12.48 -15.16
CA LEU A 328 3.39 -13.53 -16.13
C LEU A 328 4.24 -13.00 -17.30
N ALA A 329 4.45 -11.68 -17.41
CA ALA A 329 5.12 -11.07 -18.56
C ALA A 329 6.52 -11.65 -18.77
N ASP A 330 7.36 -11.67 -17.73
CA ASP A 330 8.74 -12.17 -17.88
C ASP A 330 8.77 -13.68 -18.10
N GLY A 331 7.84 -14.44 -17.51
CA GLY A 331 7.69 -15.85 -17.83
C GLY A 331 7.34 -16.10 -19.31
N LEU A 332 6.52 -15.23 -19.91
CA LEU A 332 6.06 -15.36 -21.30
C LEU A 332 7.03 -14.79 -22.34
N PHE A 333 7.77 -13.75 -21.98
CA PHE A 333 8.53 -12.95 -22.95
C PHE A 333 10.02 -12.80 -22.63
N SER A 334 10.46 -13.25 -21.44
CA SER A 334 11.87 -13.22 -21.03
C SER A 334 12.40 -14.64 -20.82
N THR A 335 11.95 -15.34 -19.77
CA THR A 335 12.50 -16.65 -19.38
C THR A 335 11.95 -17.81 -20.20
N LEU A 336 10.74 -17.67 -20.75
CA LEU A 336 10.01 -18.73 -21.46
C LEU A 336 9.81 -19.99 -20.60
N ASP A 337 9.81 -19.85 -19.27
CA ASP A 337 9.58 -20.96 -18.35
C ASP A 337 8.08 -21.30 -18.23
N TYR A 338 7.58 -21.98 -19.28
CA TYR A 338 6.20 -22.43 -19.34
C TYR A 338 5.83 -23.44 -18.25
N LYS A 339 6.81 -24.13 -17.67
CA LYS A 339 6.58 -25.04 -16.56
C LYS A 339 6.20 -24.24 -15.32
N THR A 340 7.01 -23.24 -14.96
CA THR A 340 6.72 -22.35 -13.83
C THR A 340 5.41 -21.57 -14.05
N LEU A 341 5.17 -21.06 -15.27
CA LEU A 341 3.89 -20.42 -15.61
C LEU A 341 2.69 -21.34 -15.35
N GLY A 342 2.77 -22.60 -15.80
CA GLY A 342 1.73 -23.60 -15.56
C GLY A 342 1.54 -23.88 -14.07
N GLN A 343 2.62 -24.01 -13.30
CA GLN A 343 2.56 -24.22 -11.85
C GLN A 343 1.89 -23.04 -11.13
N THR A 344 2.28 -21.80 -11.45
CA THR A 344 1.71 -20.58 -10.89
C THR A 344 0.20 -20.52 -11.09
N LEU A 345 -0.27 -20.73 -12.33
CA LEU A 345 -1.69 -20.72 -12.65
C LEU A 345 -2.43 -21.84 -11.88
N MET A 346 -1.92 -23.07 -11.91
CA MET A 346 -2.55 -24.20 -11.22
C MET A 346 -2.65 -23.98 -9.70
N ILE A 347 -1.60 -23.45 -9.08
CA ILE A 347 -1.59 -23.14 -7.65
C ILE A 347 -2.61 -22.06 -7.33
N TYR A 348 -2.59 -20.93 -8.07
CA TYR A 348 -3.53 -19.83 -7.88
C TYR A 348 -4.98 -20.32 -8.01
N PHE A 349 -5.31 -21.07 -9.06
CA PHE A 349 -6.68 -21.59 -9.25
C PHE A 349 -7.08 -22.57 -8.15
N SER A 350 -6.16 -23.42 -7.66
CA SER A 350 -6.45 -24.32 -6.54
C SER A 350 -6.81 -23.56 -5.26
N LEU A 351 -6.12 -22.44 -4.99
CA LEU A 351 -6.38 -21.57 -3.84
C LEU A 351 -7.66 -20.75 -4.03
N LEU A 352 -7.90 -20.23 -5.24
CA LEU A 352 -9.13 -19.52 -5.59
C LEU A 352 -10.36 -20.40 -5.37
N MET A 353 -10.33 -21.65 -5.81
CA MET A 353 -11.45 -22.59 -5.60
C MET A 353 -11.71 -22.83 -4.12
N LYS A 354 -10.66 -22.95 -3.29
CA LYS A 354 -10.75 -23.07 -1.84
C LYS A 354 -11.34 -21.81 -1.18
N SER A 355 -11.06 -20.63 -1.73
CA SER A 355 -11.63 -19.37 -1.27
C SER A 355 -13.12 -19.24 -1.64
N LEU A 356 -13.49 -19.58 -2.89
CA LEU A 356 -14.87 -19.54 -3.36
C LEU A 356 -15.80 -20.50 -2.60
N SER A 357 -15.31 -21.70 -2.23
CA SER A 357 -16.10 -22.65 -1.44
C SER A 357 -16.48 -22.16 -0.04
N ARG A 358 -15.95 -21.00 0.40
CA ARG A 358 -16.26 -20.37 1.69
C ARG A 358 -17.32 -19.26 1.64
N GLY A 359 -17.90 -18.99 0.47
CA GLY A 359 -19.05 -18.08 0.37
C GLY A 359 -18.75 -16.68 -0.16
N GLN A 360 -17.62 -16.45 -0.85
CA GLN A 360 -17.45 -15.25 -1.66
C GLN A 360 -18.46 -15.28 -2.83
N LYS A 361 -19.55 -14.50 -2.74
CA LYS A 361 -20.54 -14.38 -3.80
C LYS A 361 -19.90 -13.80 -5.06
N LEU A 362 -20.01 -14.53 -6.17
CA LEU A 362 -19.54 -14.12 -7.50
C LEU A 362 -20.27 -12.83 -7.92
N ILE A 363 -19.52 -11.77 -8.25
CA ILE A 363 -20.06 -10.66 -9.03
C ILE A 363 -20.19 -11.18 -10.47
N MET A 364 -21.40 -11.09 -11.03
CA MET A 364 -21.97 -11.85 -12.17
C MET A 364 -21.28 -11.68 -13.56
N GLY A 365 -20.05 -11.18 -13.64
CA GLY A 365 -19.34 -10.91 -14.91
C GLY A 365 -18.29 -11.94 -15.35
N THR A 366 -17.92 -12.90 -14.51
CA THR A 366 -16.74 -13.79 -14.72
C THR A 366 -17.06 -15.20 -15.19
N THR A 367 -18.34 -15.57 -15.33
CA THR A 367 -18.78 -16.94 -15.64
C THR A 367 -18.32 -17.45 -17.03
N VAL A 368 -18.04 -16.54 -17.97
CA VAL A 368 -17.61 -16.91 -19.34
C VAL A 368 -16.16 -17.38 -19.38
N GLY A 369 -15.26 -16.80 -18.57
CA GLY A 369 -13.83 -17.16 -18.56
C GLY A 369 -13.55 -18.51 -17.90
N LEU A 370 -14.28 -18.84 -16.82
CA LEU A 370 -14.09 -20.11 -16.10
C LEU A 370 -14.50 -21.34 -16.93
N SER A 371 -15.53 -21.20 -17.78
CA SER A 371 -16.08 -22.33 -18.55
C SER A 371 -15.14 -22.79 -19.67
N LEU A 372 -14.45 -21.85 -20.35
CA LEU A 372 -13.47 -22.18 -21.38
C LEU A 372 -12.22 -22.86 -20.79
N MET A 373 -11.81 -22.48 -19.59
CA MET A 373 -10.58 -23.00 -18.97
C MET A 373 -10.79 -24.38 -18.33
N MET A 374 -11.96 -24.67 -17.75
CA MET A 374 -12.31 -26.05 -17.35
C MET A 374 -12.33 -27.02 -18.53
N LEU A 375 -12.70 -26.54 -19.72
CA LEU A 375 -12.68 -27.34 -20.95
C LEU A 375 -11.24 -27.68 -21.36
N ALA A 376 -10.30 -26.74 -21.20
CA ALA A 376 -8.88 -26.94 -21.48
C ALA A 376 -8.23 -27.93 -20.49
N MET A 377 -8.58 -27.88 -19.19
CA MET A 377 -8.06 -28.82 -18.19
C MET A 377 -8.59 -30.24 -18.36
N ARG A 378 -9.83 -30.42 -18.84
CA ARG A 378 -10.37 -31.76 -19.19
C ARG A 378 -9.69 -32.37 -20.42
N GLY A 379 -9.15 -31.55 -21.34
CA GLY A 379 -8.41 -32.01 -22.50
C GLY A 379 -7.04 -32.63 -22.18
N ALA A 380 -6.43 -32.26 -21.04
CA ALA A 380 -5.07 -32.68 -20.68
C ALA A 380 -4.99 -34.04 -19.94
N SER A 381 -6.09 -34.54 -19.37
CA SER A 381 -6.08 -35.84 -18.64
C SER A 381 -6.50 -37.05 -19.50
N GLY A 382 -6.92 -36.83 -20.74
CA GLY A 382 -7.53 -37.85 -21.60
C GLY A 382 -6.61 -38.45 -22.66
N LYS A 383 -5.43 -39.00 -22.32
CA LYS A 383 -4.68 -39.91 -23.24
C LYS A 383 -3.54 -40.68 -22.55
N ARG A 384 -3.87 -41.55 -21.59
CA ARG A 384 -3.04 -42.74 -21.28
C ARG A 384 -3.93 -43.95 -21.07
N ARG A 385 -4.38 -44.56 -22.17
CA ARG A 385 -4.87 -45.94 -22.18
C ARG A 385 -4.38 -46.65 -23.45
N GLY A 386 -3.46 -47.58 -23.24
CA GLY A 386 -3.37 -48.86 -23.97
C GLY A 386 -2.76 -48.85 -25.36
N ARG A 387 -1.47 -49.19 -25.46
CA ARG A 387 -0.97 -50.10 -26.50
C ARG A 387 0.01 -51.08 -25.88
N ARG A 388 -0.51 -52.26 -25.52
CA ARG A 388 0.21 -53.53 -25.54
C ARG A 388 -0.43 -54.34 -26.66
N LYS A 389 0.32 -54.60 -27.72
CA LYS A 389 0.42 -55.87 -28.43
C LYS A 389 1.72 -55.84 -29.21
#